data_AF-A0A6S6ZLL2-F1
#
_entry.id   AF-A0A6S6ZLL2-F1
#
_cell.length_a   1.000
_cell.length_b   1.000
_cell.length_c   1.000
_cell.angle_alpha   90.00
_cell.angle_beta   90.00
_cell.angle_gamma   90.00
#
_symmetry.space_group_name_H-M   'P 1'
#
loop_
_entity.id
_entity.type
_entity.pdbx_description
1 polymer ?
#
loop_
_entity_poly.entity_id
_entity_poly.type
_entity_poly.pdbx_seq_one_letter_code
_entity_poly.pdbx_strand_id
1 'polypeptide(L)'
;MQRRRLSPLARAVFECAWPLAAECPGMPLVFASRHGETTRNFGLLQALAANEPLSPTAFGLSVHNAIAAQWSIIRRETAESIALSVEDDGLEHAFIEGAMLFDQGHDDVLVVLAEERPPAPYAPWIDDVPYTYATAFHLRPGTDWTLAMTASPADAFPQAAQAWPNPLSLLRHLTLQTPAWAHQNHARRWTWTRAA
;
A
#
# COMPACT_ATOMS: atom_id res chain seq x y z
N MET A 1 10.69 15.43 -16.99
CA MET A 1 9.82 16.50 -16.42
C MET A 1 8.86 15.97 -15.34
N GLN A 2 8.29 14.77 -15.46
CA GLN A 2 7.31 14.20 -14.51
C GLN A 2 7.83 13.94 -13.08
N ARG A 3 9.11 13.55 -12.91
CA ARG A 3 9.71 13.27 -11.58
C ARG A 3 9.61 14.44 -10.57
N ARG A 4 9.52 15.70 -11.04
CA ARG A 4 9.39 16.89 -10.17
C ARG A 4 7.96 17.13 -9.65
N ARG A 5 6.96 16.40 -10.16
CA ARG A 5 5.54 16.54 -9.75
C ARG A 5 5.08 15.45 -8.77
N LEU A 6 5.92 14.44 -8.53
CA LEU A 6 5.64 13.36 -7.60
C LEU A 6 5.90 13.83 -6.15
N SER A 7 4.98 13.49 -5.23
CA SER A 7 5.23 13.61 -3.78
C SER A 7 6.41 12.70 -3.37
N PRO A 8 7.00 12.89 -2.17
CA PRO A 8 7.96 11.92 -1.63
C PRO A 8 7.39 10.50 -1.57
N LEU A 9 6.13 10.34 -1.17
CA LEU A 9 5.42 9.05 -1.16
C LEU A 9 5.31 8.44 -2.57
N ALA A 10 4.82 9.22 -3.53
CA ALA A 10 4.72 8.77 -4.92
C ALA A 10 6.09 8.40 -5.49
N ARG A 11 7.15 9.16 -5.16
CA ARG A 11 8.52 8.78 -5.55
C ARG A 11 8.92 7.43 -4.97
N ALA A 12 8.70 7.20 -3.67
CA ALA A 12 9.03 5.91 -3.04
C ALA A 12 8.28 4.75 -3.71
N VAL A 13 6.99 4.92 -4.00
CA VAL A 13 6.18 3.95 -4.76
C VAL A 13 6.81 3.64 -6.10
N PHE A 14 7.15 4.66 -6.90
CA PHE A 14 7.76 4.45 -8.21
C PHE A 14 9.12 3.76 -8.12
N GLU A 15 9.98 4.14 -7.17
CA GLU A 15 11.30 3.51 -7.02
C GLU A 15 11.19 2.01 -6.67
N CYS A 16 10.21 1.61 -5.85
CA CYS A 16 10.00 0.20 -5.49
C CYS A 16 9.28 -0.60 -6.58
N ALA A 17 8.28 -0.01 -7.22
CA ALA A 17 7.40 -0.70 -8.16
C ALA A 17 7.97 -0.77 -9.58
N TRP A 18 8.75 0.24 -10.00
CA TRP A 18 9.26 0.31 -11.38
C TRP A 18 10.12 -0.89 -11.79
N PRO A 19 11.07 -1.38 -10.97
CA PRO A 19 11.90 -2.52 -11.33
C PRO A 19 11.09 -3.80 -11.56
N LEU A 20 10.02 -4.01 -10.79
CA LEU A 20 9.18 -5.21 -10.92
C LEU A 20 8.38 -5.23 -12.21
N ALA A 21 7.99 -4.06 -12.70
CA ALA A 21 7.15 -3.99 -13.88
C ALA A 21 7.96 -3.70 -15.16
N ALA A 22 9.21 -3.23 -15.11
CA ALA A 22 9.92 -2.59 -16.24
C ALA A 22 10.04 -3.47 -17.48
N GLU A 23 10.16 -4.77 -17.27
CA GLU A 23 10.32 -5.78 -18.31
C GLU A 23 9.03 -6.60 -18.54
N CYS A 24 7.96 -6.27 -17.82
CA CYS A 24 6.67 -6.94 -17.95
C CYS A 24 5.76 -6.17 -18.93
N PRO A 25 4.84 -6.87 -19.62
CA PRO A 25 3.68 -6.24 -20.25
C PRO A 25 2.86 -5.42 -19.24
N GLY A 26 1.90 -4.66 -19.76
CA GLY A 26 1.02 -3.92 -18.89
C GLY A 26 0.18 -4.83 -18.00
N MET A 27 0.07 -4.49 -16.72
CA MET A 27 -0.61 -5.30 -15.71
C MET A 27 -1.44 -4.43 -14.76
N PRO A 28 -2.53 -4.97 -14.20
CA PRO A 28 -3.29 -4.26 -13.19
C PRO A 28 -2.45 -3.79 -12.00
N LEU A 29 -2.85 -2.65 -11.43
CA LEU A 29 -2.26 -2.11 -10.21
C LEU A 29 -3.30 -2.09 -9.08
N VAL A 30 -2.97 -2.70 -7.95
CA VAL A 30 -3.64 -2.47 -6.67
C VAL A 30 -2.74 -1.61 -5.81
N PHE A 31 -3.12 -0.35 -5.60
CA PHE A 31 -2.48 0.56 -4.66
C PHE A 31 -3.26 0.58 -3.35
N ALA A 32 -2.63 0.32 -2.22
CA ALA A 32 -3.25 0.39 -0.90
C ALA A 32 -2.49 1.34 0.01
N SER A 33 -3.23 2.16 0.72
CA SER A 33 -2.71 3.03 1.78
C SER A 33 -3.83 3.37 2.75
N ARG A 34 -3.51 3.50 4.03
CA ARG A 34 -4.41 4.00 5.06
C ARG A 34 -4.53 5.50 5.03
N HIS A 35 -3.40 6.20 4.94
CA HIS A 35 -3.35 7.66 5.12
C HIS A 35 -3.20 8.42 3.79
N GLY A 36 -2.82 7.75 2.71
CA GLY A 36 -2.70 8.34 1.38
C GLY A 36 -1.81 9.59 1.33
N GLU A 37 -2.23 10.59 0.56
CA GLU A 37 -1.52 11.88 0.39
C GLU A 37 -1.77 12.85 1.57
N THR A 38 -1.77 12.36 2.82
CA THR A 38 -2.07 13.16 4.03
C THR A 38 -1.20 14.42 4.14
N THR A 39 0.10 14.34 3.82
CA THR A 39 0.99 15.51 3.84
C THR A 39 0.54 16.61 2.88
N ARG A 40 0.07 16.22 1.68
CA ARG A 40 -0.45 17.15 0.68
C ARG A 40 -1.79 17.73 1.11
N ASN A 41 -2.68 16.89 1.64
CA ASN A 41 -3.98 17.31 2.18
C ASN A 41 -3.80 18.33 3.30
N PHE A 42 -2.85 18.10 4.20
CA PHE A 42 -2.51 19.04 5.27
C PHE A 42 -2.06 20.40 4.71
N GLY A 43 -1.17 20.41 3.72
CA GLY A 43 -0.74 21.66 3.07
C GLY A 43 -1.89 22.44 2.41
N LEU A 44 -2.86 21.75 1.80
CA LEU A 44 -4.07 22.38 1.26
C LEU A 44 -4.95 22.99 2.37
N LEU A 45 -5.11 22.28 3.49
CA LEU A 45 -5.86 22.80 4.65
C LEU A 45 -5.17 24.02 5.27
N GLN A 46 -3.84 24.05 5.31
CA GLN A 46 -3.08 25.22 5.78
C GLN A 46 -3.30 26.44 4.88
N ALA A 47 -3.21 26.27 3.56
CA ALA A 47 -3.48 27.35 2.60
C ALA A 47 -4.92 27.87 2.76
N LEU A 48 -5.90 26.98 2.91
CA LEU A 48 -7.29 27.35 3.15
C LEU A 48 -7.44 28.17 4.45
N ALA A 49 -6.82 27.72 5.55
CA ALA A 49 -6.86 28.43 6.83
C ALA A 49 -6.18 29.82 6.76
N ALA A 50 -5.18 29.98 5.90
CA ALA A 50 -4.50 31.25 5.65
C ALA A 50 -5.22 32.16 4.64
N ASN A 51 -6.37 31.75 4.09
CA ASN A 51 -7.07 32.41 2.97
C ASN A 51 -6.19 32.55 1.72
N GLU A 52 -5.29 31.60 1.49
CA GLU A 52 -4.45 31.53 0.30
C GLU A 52 -5.15 30.74 -0.82
N PRO A 53 -4.91 31.08 -2.10
CA PRO A 53 -5.49 30.35 -3.22
C PRO A 53 -4.95 28.91 -3.27
N LEU A 54 -5.86 27.94 -3.38
CA LEU A 54 -5.50 26.53 -3.53
C LEU A 54 -4.90 26.27 -4.91
N SER A 55 -3.76 25.57 -4.95
CA SER A 55 -3.16 25.12 -6.21
C SER A 55 -4.04 24.03 -6.85
N PRO A 56 -4.55 24.22 -8.08
CA PRO A 56 -5.36 23.20 -8.77
C PRO A 56 -4.61 21.88 -8.97
N THR A 57 -3.30 21.96 -9.19
CA THR A 57 -2.45 20.76 -9.33
C THR A 57 -2.32 20.02 -7.99
N ALA A 58 -2.14 20.75 -6.89
CA ALA A 58 -2.03 20.13 -5.58
C ALA A 58 -3.36 19.48 -5.17
N PHE A 59 -4.49 20.14 -5.43
CA PHE A 59 -5.82 19.58 -5.21
C PHE A 59 -6.07 18.33 -6.06
N GLY A 60 -5.76 18.36 -7.37
CA GLY A 60 -5.94 17.20 -8.25
C GLY A 60 -5.05 16.00 -7.89
N LEU A 61 -3.96 16.21 -7.15
CA LEU A 61 -3.07 15.15 -6.65
C LEU A 61 -3.36 14.77 -5.19
N SER A 62 -4.42 15.31 -4.59
CA SER A 62 -4.77 15.10 -3.18
C SER A 62 -5.74 13.93 -2.98
N VAL A 63 -6.32 13.43 -4.07
CA VAL A 63 -7.19 12.25 -4.08
C VAL A 63 -6.39 10.98 -3.83
N HIS A 64 -7.01 9.99 -3.17
CA HIS A 64 -6.33 8.75 -2.76
C HIS A 64 -5.70 7.97 -3.92
N ASN A 65 -6.39 7.94 -5.06
CA ASN A 65 -5.94 7.26 -6.27
C ASN A 65 -4.90 8.06 -7.08
N ALA A 66 -4.44 9.22 -6.61
CA ALA A 66 -3.53 10.09 -7.38
C ALA A 66 -2.23 9.37 -7.77
N ILE A 67 -1.66 8.58 -6.87
CA ILE A 67 -0.42 7.81 -7.13
C ILE A 67 -0.67 6.72 -8.19
N ALA A 68 -1.80 6.01 -8.08
CA ALA A 68 -2.20 5.00 -9.06
C ALA A 68 -2.47 5.60 -10.45
N ALA A 69 -3.14 6.76 -10.50
CA ALA A 69 -3.35 7.51 -11.75
C ALA A 69 -2.02 8.02 -12.34
N GLN A 70 -1.11 8.51 -11.51
CA GLN A 70 0.24 8.91 -11.94
C GLN A 70 1.01 7.71 -12.50
N TRP A 71 0.92 6.53 -11.87
CA TRP A 71 1.49 5.29 -12.38
C TRP A 71 0.98 5.01 -13.78
N SER A 72 -0.34 4.95 -13.97
CA SER A 72 -0.96 4.72 -15.28
C SER A 72 -0.47 5.72 -16.34
N ILE A 73 -0.49 7.02 -16.04
CA ILE A 73 -0.06 8.06 -16.99
C ILE A 73 1.42 7.93 -17.36
N ILE A 74 2.30 7.67 -16.38
CA ILE A 74 3.75 7.62 -16.60
C ILE A 74 4.14 6.33 -17.33
N ARG A 75 3.54 5.19 -16.97
CA ARG A 75 3.71 3.91 -17.65
C ARG A 75 3.06 3.84 -19.01
N ARG A 76 2.07 4.71 -19.26
CA ARG A 76 1.07 4.54 -20.35
C ARG A 76 0.32 3.22 -20.18
N GLU A 77 0.03 2.87 -18.93
CA GLU A 77 -0.73 1.66 -18.58
C GLU A 77 -2.22 1.92 -18.75
N THR A 78 -2.90 1.00 -19.42
CA THR A 78 -4.36 1.03 -19.59
C THR A 78 -5.05 -0.13 -18.90
N ALA A 79 -4.29 -1.06 -18.29
CA ALA A 79 -4.83 -2.08 -17.43
C ALA A 79 -5.53 -1.48 -16.20
N GLU A 80 -6.36 -2.31 -15.56
CA GLU A 80 -7.16 -1.94 -14.39
C GLU A 80 -6.32 -1.34 -13.26
N SER A 81 -6.85 -0.33 -12.58
CA SER A 81 -6.16 0.29 -11.45
C SER A 81 -7.12 0.54 -10.30
N ILE A 82 -6.80 -0.06 -9.16
CA ILE A 82 -7.59 -0.03 -7.93
C ILE A 82 -6.79 0.69 -6.85
N ALA A 83 -7.45 1.58 -6.11
CA ALA A 83 -6.89 2.29 -4.98
C ALA A 83 -7.71 2.02 -3.72
N LEU A 84 -7.12 1.32 -2.75
CA LEU A 84 -7.78 0.90 -1.51
C LEU A 84 -7.39 1.82 -0.35
N SER A 85 -8.38 2.33 0.37
CA SER A 85 -8.20 2.88 1.71
C SER A 85 -8.36 1.73 2.71
N VAL A 86 -7.33 1.47 3.51
CA VAL A 86 -7.23 0.27 4.35
C VAL A 86 -6.87 0.60 5.79
N GLU A 87 -7.11 -0.32 6.72
CA GLU A 87 -6.61 -0.20 8.10
C GLU A 87 -5.36 -1.08 8.32
N ASP A 88 -5.23 -1.67 9.50
CA ASP A 88 -4.05 -2.44 9.94
C ASP A 88 -3.85 -3.78 9.19
N ASP A 89 -4.89 -4.31 8.55
CA ASP A 89 -4.85 -5.47 7.66
C ASP A 89 -4.83 -5.11 6.16
N GLY A 90 -4.33 -3.90 5.84
CA GLY A 90 -4.25 -3.42 4.47
C GLY A 90 -3.40 -4.26 3.53
N LEU A 91 -2.36 -4.93 4.05
CA LEU A 91 -1.56 -5.88 3.29
C LEU A 91 -2.43 -7.00 2.72
N GLU A 92 -3.20 -7.63 3.59
CA GLU A 92 -4.02 -8.80 3.24
C GLU A 92 -5.14 -8.41 2.28
N HIS A 93 -5.80 -7.28 2.52
CA HIS A 93 -6.85 -6.78 1.61
C HIS A 93 -6.29 -6.47 0.22
N ALA A 94 -5.10 -5.88 0.13
CA ALA A 94 -4.47 -5.60 -1.15
C ALA A 94 -4.11 -6.88 -1.92
N PHE A 95 -3.66 -7.92 -1.22
CA PHE A 95 -3.41 -9.23 -1.84
C PHE A 95 -4.69 -9.96 -2.23
N ILE A 96 -5.76 -9.86 -1.44
CA ILE A 96 -7.08 -10.42 -1.79
C ILE A 96 -7.61 -9.72 -3.05
N GLU A 97 -7.53 -8.40 -3.13
CA GLU A 97 -7.89 -7.65 -4.33
C GLU A 97 -7.07 -8.10 -5.55
N GLY A 98 -5.76 -8.27 -5.37
CA GLY A 98 -4.89 -8.81 -6.42
C GLY A 98 -5.27 -10.22 -6.85
N ALA A 99 -5.68 -11.08 -5.91
CA ALA A 99 -6.14 -12.43 -6.22
C ALA A 99 -7.49 -12.44 -6.95
N MET A 100 -8.39 -11.50 -6.63
CA MET A 100 -9.67 -11.35 -7.35
C MET A 100 -9.49 -10.92 -8.81
N LEU A 101 -8.41 -10.20 -9.12
CA LEU A 101 -8.08 -9.86 -10.52
C LEU A 101 -7.64 -11.10 -11.33
N PHE A 102 -7.14 -12.16 -10.68
CA PHE A 102 -6.86 -13.42 -11.37
C PHE A 102 -8.13 -14.12 -11.85
N ASP A 103 -9.21 -14.05 -11.07
CA ASP A 103 -10.54 -14.56 -11.47
C ASP A 103 -11.12 -13.77 -12.65
N GLN A 104 -10.65 -12.53 -12.87
CA GLN A 104 -10.99 -11.70 -14.03
C GLN A 104 -10.10 -11.97 -15.26
N GLY A 105 -9.18 -12.94 -15.18
CA GLY A 105 -8.35 -13.37 -16.31
C GLY A 105 -6.99 -12.65 -16.44
N HIS A 106 -6.53 -11.96 -15.39
CA HIS A 106 -5.18 -11.42 -15.35
C HIS A 106 -4.18 -12.47 -14.85
N ASP A 107 -2.98 -12.52 -15.42
CA ASP A 107 -1.91 -13.44 -15.01
C ASP A 107 -0.80 -12.75 -14.19
N ASP A 108 -0.80 -11.42 -14.19
CA ASP A 108 0.17 -10.57 -13.51
C ASP A 108 -0.58 -9.43 -12.82
N VAL A 109 -0.30 -9.18 -11.54
CA VAL A 109 -0.84 -8.04 -10.81
C VAL A 109 0.25 -7.39 -9.98
N LEU A 110 0.34 -6.07 -10.05
CA LEU A 110 1.23 -5.28 -9.22
C LEU A 110 0.47 -4.79 -7.98
N VAL A 111 0.87 -5.24 -6.80
CA VAL A 111 0.35 -4.77 -5.52
C VAL A 111 1.36 -3.82 -4.89
N VAL A 112 0.93 -2.62 -4.53
CA VAL A 112 1.77 -1.60 -3.91
C VAL A 112 1.12 -1.13 -2.62
N LEU A 113 1.90 -1.15 -1.53
CA LEU A 113 1.51 -0.56 -0.25
C LEU A 113 2.50 0.52 0.14
N ALA A 114 2.01 1.69 0.54
CA ALA A 114 2.89 2.79 0.93
C ALA A 114 2.25 3.70 1.97
N GLU A 115 3.07 4.18 2.89
CA GLU A 115 2.68 5.17 3.90
C GLU A 115 3.76 6.24 4.05
N GLU A 116 3.32 7.45 4.38
CA GLU A 116 4.21 8.57 4.73
C GLU A 116 3.99 8.95 6.19
N ARG A 117 5.10 9.26 6.90
CA ARG A 117 4.97 9.82 8.24
C ARG A 117 4.07 11.06 8.20
N PRO A 118 3.11 11.15 9.14
CA PRO A 118 2.17 12.24 9.14
C PRO A 118 2.89 13.58 9.40
N PRO A 119 2.34 14.70 8.90
CA PRO A 119 2.70 16.03 9.36
C PRO A 119 2.71 16.13 10.89
N ALA A 120 3.63 16.92 11.44
CA ALA A 120 3.83 17.02 12.89
C ALA A 120 2.54 17.31 13.68
N PRO A 121 1.60 18.14 13.21
CA PRO A 121 0.33 18.33 13.91
C PRO A 121 -0.51 17.06 14.01
N TYR A 122 -0.43 16.12 13.06
CA TYR A 122 -1.19 14.87 13.09
C TYR A 122 -0.54 13.73 13.87
N ALA A 123 0.72 13.87 14.27
CA ALA A 123 1.45 12.83 15.02
C ALA A 123 0.75 12.33 16.31
N PRO A 124 -0.03 13.13 17.06
CA PRO A 124 -0.78 12.62 18.21
C PRO A 124 -1.93 11.67 17.88
N TRP A 125 -2.39 11.62 16.62
CA TRP A 125 -3.54 10.82 16.18
C TRP A 125 -3.18 9.72 15.17
N ILE A 126 -1.99 9.80 14.57
CA ILE A 126 -1.47 8.81 13.62
C ILE A 126 -0.20 8.23 14.22
N ASP A 127 -0.35 7.11 14.92
CA ASP A 127 0.72 6.39 15.63
C ASP A 127 1.12 5.07 14.95
N ASP A 128 0.45 4.71 13.87
CA ASP A 128 0.61 3.44 13.16
C ASP A 128 1.62 3.50 11.99
N VAL A 129 2.21 4.68 11.73
CA VAL A 129 3.23 4.90 10.69
C VAL A 129 4.56 5.32 11.33
N PRO A 130 5.38 4.38 11.82
CA PRO A 130 6.62 4.70 12.53
C PRO A 130 7.68 5.37 11.62
N TYR A 131 7.64 5.10 10.32
CA TYR A 131 8.48 5.70 9.30
C TYR A 131 7.81 5.61 7.92
N THR A 132 8.22 6.48 6.99
CA THR A 132 7.75 6.44 5.60
C THR A 132 8.27 5.19 4.91
N TYR A 133 7.41 4.46 4.20
CA TYR A 133 7.80 3.27 3.45
C TYR A 133 6.94 3.09 2.19
N ALA A 134 7.48 2.32 1.25
CA ALA A 134 6.74 1.75 0.14
C ALA A 134 7.22 0.32 -0.09
N THR A 135 6.30 -0.55 -0.47
CA THR A 135 6.55 -1.95 -0.82
C THR A 135 5.78 -2.26 -2.10
N ALA A 136 6.37 -3.09 -2.95
CA ALA A 136 5.74 -3.54 -4.17
C ALA A 136 5.91 -5.05 -4.29
N PHE A 137 4.86 -5.73 -4.74
CA PHE A 137 4.80 -7.16 -4.92
C PHE A 137 4.24 -7.43 -6.32
N HIS A 138 4.90 -8.32 -7.05
CA HIS A 138 4.41 -8.82 -8.32
C HIS A 138 3.77 -10.18 -8.07
N LEU A 139 2.46 -10.25 -8.17
CA LEU A 139 1.67 -11.44 -7.92
C LEU A 139 1.38 -12.13 -9.25
N ARG A 140 1.43 -13.46 -9.23
CA ARG A 140 1.00 -14.34 -10.31
C ARG A 140 0.17 -15.49 -9.73
N PRO A 141 -0.75 -16.10 -10.51
CA PRO A 141 -1.47 -17.29 -10.08
C PRO A 141 -0.49 -18.41 -9.66
N GLY A 142 -0.77 -19.06 -8.54
CA GLY A 142 0.08 -20.11 -8.01
C GLY A 142 -0.36 -20.61 -6.64
N THR A 143 0.37 -21.60 -6.12
CA THR A 143 0.07 -22.26 -4.84
C THR A 143 1.24 -22.23 -3.87
N ASP A 144 2.29 -21.46 -4.18
CA ASP A 144 3.51 -21.37 -3.35
C ASP A 144 3.24 -20.74 -1.98
N TRP A 145 2.20 -19.92 -1.88
CA TRP A 145 1.79 -19.23 -0.67
C TRP A 145 0.28 -19.32 -0.49
N THR A 146 -0.14 -19.38 0.78
CA THR A 146 -1.55 -19.32 1.19
C THR A 146 -1.74 -18.22 2.22
N LEU A 147 -2.86 -17.53 2.13
CA LEU A 147 -3.31 -16.53 3.09
C LEU A 147 -4.62 -17.00 3.72
N ALA A 148 -4.65 -17.08 5.04
CA ALA A 148 -5.83 -17.48 5.80
C ALA A 148 -6.20 -16.42 6.85
N MET A 149 -7.50 -16.18 6.99
CA MET A 149 -8.08 -15.32 8.02
C MET A 149 -8.82 -16.16 9.05
N THR A 150 -8.60 -15.89 10.34
CA THR A 150 -9.47 -16.35 11.42
C THR A 150 -9.92 -15.17 12.27
N ALA A 151 -11.04 -15.30 12.97
CA ALA A 151 -11.46 -14.28 13.94
C ALA A 151 -10.48 -14.24 15.12
N SER A 152 -10.11 -13.04 15.57
CA SER A 152 -9.36 -12.88 16.82
C SER A 152 -10.28 -13.22 18.00
N PRO A 153 -9.85 -14.08 18.94
CA PRO A 153 -10.60 -14.29 20.18
C PRO A 153 -10.82 -12.96 20.92
N ALA A 154 -12.01 -12.76 21.49
CA ALA A 154 -12.32 -11.54 22.25
C ALA A 154 -11.37 -11.30 23.44
N ASP A 155 -10.82 -12.39 24.00
CA ASP A 155 -9.85 -12.38 25.11
C ASP A 155 -8.40 -12.55 24.64
N ALA A 156 -8.12 -12.36 23.34
CA ALA A 156 -6.76 -12.45 22.84
C ALA A 156 -5.89 -11.35 23.48
N PHE A 157 -4.81 -11.76 24.15
CA PHE A 157 -3.83 -10.82 24.65
C PHE A 157 -3.28 -9.97 23.51
N PRO A 158 -3.04 -8.67 23.74
CA PRO A 158 -2.38 -7.81 22.75
C PRO A 158 -1.08 -8.48 22.32
N GLN A 159 -0.93 -8.69 21.00
CA GLN A 159 0.34 -9.19 20.49
C GLN A 159 1.41 -8.11 20.75
N ALA A 160 2.63 -8.53 21.06
CA ALA A 160 3.73 -7.58 21.18
C ALA A 160 3.78 -6.71 19.92
N ALA A 161 3.95 -5.40 20.10
CA ALA A 161 4.02 -4.46 18.99
C ALA A 161 5.04 -4.97 17.97
N GLN A 162 4.61 -5.14 16.72
CA GLN A 162 5.54 -5.55 15.68
C GLN A 162 6.61 -4.48 15.52
N ALA A 163 7.85 -4.93 15.34
CA ALA A 163 8.95 -4.01 15.06
C ALA A 163 8.71 -3.22 13.77
N TRP A 164 8.11 -3.87 12.76
CA TRP A 164 7.91 -3.33 11.41
C TRP A 164 6.43 -3.41 10.99
N PRO A 165 5.95 -2.48 10.14
CA PRO A 165 4.65 -2.60 9.48
C PRO A 165 4.49 -3.93 8.72
N ASN A 166 3.26 -4.44 8.66
CA ASN A 166 2.92 -5.72 8.05
C ASN A 166 3.51 -5.92 6.63
N PRO A 167 3.48 -4.94 5.69
CA PRO A 167 4.09 -5.12 4.36
C PRO A 167 5.60 -5.37 4.40
N LEU A 168 6.31 -4.71 5.32
CA LEU A 168 7.75 -4.89 5.50
C LEU A 168 8.08 -6.20 6.22
N SER A 169 7.23 -6.59 7.18
CA SER A 169 7.30 -7.91 7.80
C SER A 169 7.14 -9.02 6.75
N LEU A 170 6.16 -8.92 5.83
CA LEU A 170 6.02 -9.89 4.74
C LEU A 170 7.26 -9.95 3.84
N LEU A 171 7.81 -8.81 3.40
CA LEU A 171 9.04 -8.79 2.60
C LEU A 171 10.20 -9.51 3.29
N ARG A 172 10.36 -9.32 4.60
CA ARG A 172 11.34 -10.05 5.40
C ARG A 172 11.09 -11.55 5.35
N HIS A 173 9.86 -11.99 5.55
CA HIS A 173 9.47 -13.40 5.55
C HIS A 173 9.64 -14.07 4.17
N LEU A 174 9.33 -13.36 3.09
CA LEU A 174 9.60 -13.80 1.71
C LEU A 174 11.11 -13.96 1.46
N THR A 175 11.91 -12.99 1.89
CA THR A 175 13.37 -12.98 1.68
C THR A 175 14.07 -14.07 2.49
N LEU A 176 13.66 -14.25 3.74
CA LEU A 176 14.20 -15.27 4.65
C LEU A 176 13.58 -16.65 4.43
N GLN A 177 12.62 -16.78 3.51
CA GLN A 177 11.97 -18.05 3.18
C GLN A 177 11.35 -18.75 4.40
N THR A 178 10.84 -17.98 5.35
CA THR A 178 10.22 -18.55 6.54
C THR A 178 8.97 -19.35 6.17
N PRO A 179 8.71 -20.51 6.80
CA PRO A 179 7.62 -21.39 6.41
C PRO A 179 6.23 -20.79 6.68
N ALA A 180 6.10 -19.97 7.72
CA ALA A 180 4.86 -19.26 8.02
C ALA A 180 5.13 -17.97 8.79
N TRP A 181 4.20 -17.03 8.67
CA TRP A 181 4.14 -15.80 9.44
C TRP A 181 2.68 -15.47 9.75
N ALA A 182 2.41 -15.04 10.98
CA ALA A 182 1.07 -14.64 11.38
C ALA A 182 1.12 -13.35 12.18
N HIS A 183 0.10 -12.52 11.99
CA HIS A 183 -0.16 -11.34 12.79
C HIS A 183 -1.65 -11.22 13.09
N GLN A 184 -1.98 -10.40 14.07
CA GLN A 184 -3.36 -10.17 14.46
C GLN A 184 -3.63 -8.69 14.69
N ASN A 185 -4.80 -8.26 14.27
CA ASN A 185 -5.39 -7.01 14.71
C ASN A 185 -6.52 -7.29 15.72
N HIS A 186 -7.27 -6.23 16.06
CA HIS A 186 -8.34 -6.27 17.04
C HIS A 186 -9.47 -7.26 16.69
N ALA A 187 -9.68 -7.59 15.40
CA ALA A 187 -10.80 -8.41 14.94
C ALA A 187 -10.39 -9.71 14.24
N ARG A 188 -9.20 -9.75 13.65
CA ARG A 188 -8.75 -10.77 12.70
C ARG A 188 -7.32 -11.18 12.98
N ARG A 189 -7.04 -12.47 12.77
CA ARG A 189 -5.71 -13.02 12.67
C ARG A 189 -5.47 -13.47 11.25
N TRP A 190 -4.36 -13.03 10.69
CA TRP A 190 -3.91 -13.36 9.35
C TRP A 190 -2.71 -14.29 9.43
N THR A 191 -2.72 -15.36 8.65
CA THR A 191 -1.64 -16.35 8.58
C THR A 191 -1.22 -16.54 7.13
N TRP A 192 0.05 -16.24 6.87
CA TRP A 192 0.76 -16.50 5.63
C TRP A 192 1.53 -17.81 5.78
N THR A 193 1.32 -18.77 4.88
CA THR A 193 2.03 -20.06 4.89
C THR A 193 2.62 -20.34 3.52
N ARG A 194 3.90 -20.68 3.49
CA ARG A 194 4.58 -21.17 2.30
C ARG A 194 4.27 -22.65 2.11
N ALA A 195 3.89 -23.05 0.91
CA ALA A 195 3.81 -24.47 0.56
C ALA A 195 5.21 -25.11 0.64
N ALA A 196 5.27 -26.33 1.16
CA ALA A 196 6.50 -27.10 1.33
C ALA A 196 7.09 -27.57 0.00
#